data_AF-X1BLP5-F1
#
_entry.id   AF-X1BLP5-F1
#
_cell.length_a   1.000
_cell.length_b   1.000
_cell.length_c   1.000
_cell.angle_alpha   90.00
_cell.angle_beta   90.00
_cell.angle_gamma   90.00
#
_symmetry.space_group_name_H-M   'P 1'
#
loop_
_entity.id
_entity.type
_entity.pdbx_description
1 polymer ?
#
loop_
_entity_poly.entity_id
_entity_poly.type
_entity_poly.pdbx_seq_one_letter_code
_entity_poly.pdbx_strand_id
1 'polypeptide(L)'
;MKIEKLKISETFKQKIEENLILFYTEEPHNSGIMVKKQIDSYFKKREGSTFSLDKLKQIALSMRDNLISEDFEKFGELLSNDMNIKSEFNPYILTNYMKSLHKLVINNGGIGGRVA
;
A
#
# COMPACT_ATOMS: atom_id res chain seq x y z
N MET A 1 6.22 21.91 1.26
CA MET A 1 6.30 20.47 1.57
C MET A 1 7.70 20.19 2.09
N LYS A 2 7.87 19.58 3.27
CA LYS A 2 9.20 19.24 3.82
C LYS A 2 9.53 17.80 3.41
N ILE A 3 10.73 17.57 2.89
CA ILE A 3 11.23 16.24 2.59
C ILE A 3 12.01 15.74 3.81
N GLU A 4 11.76 14.49 4.20
CA GLU A 4 12.44 13.82 5.29
C GLU A 4 13.19 12.61 4.76
N LYS A 5 14.51 12.55 5.00
CA LYS A 5 15.32 11.39 4.67
C LYS A 5 15.22 10.40 5.83
N LEU A 6 14.72 9.20 5.56
CA LEU A 6 14.70 8.13 6.54
C LEU A 6 16.12 7.55 6.67
N LYS A 7 16.57 7.38 7.91
CA LYS A 7 17.82 6.71 8.24
C LYS A 7 17.47 5.29 8.70
N ILE A 8 17.91 4.32 7.93
CA ILE A 8 17.80 2.89 8.22
C ILE A 8 19.18 2.25 8.01
N SER A 9 19.47 1.20 8.73
CA SER A 9 20.73 0.46 8.67
C SER A 9 20.90 -0.22 7.31
N GLU A 10 22.16 -0.43 6.91
CA GLU A 10 22.44 -1.19 5.67
C GLU A 10 21.94 -2.64 5.78
N THR A 11 22.03 -3.25 6.97
CA THR A 11 21.48 -4.58 7.24
C THR A 11 19.98 -4.63 7.00
N PHE A 12 19.24 -3.62 7.43
CA PHE A 12 17.80 -3.56 7.21
C PHE A 12 17.44 -3.35 5.73
N LYS A 13 18.22 -2.56 4.98
CA LYS A 13 18.05 -2.44 3.53
C LYS A 13 18.25 -3.79 2.84
N GLN A 14 19.33 -4.50 3.17
CA GLN A 14 19.59 -5.84 2.63
C GLN A 14 18.44 -6.79 2.94
N LYS A 15 17.93 -6.77 4.18
CA LYS A 15 16.76 -7.57 4.56
C LYS A 15 15.54 -7.25 3.68
N ILE A 16 15.27 -5.97 3.39
CA ILE A 16 14.17 -5.60 2.48
C ILE A 16 14.45 -6.12 1.08
N GLU A 17 15.65 -5.92 0.54
CA GLU A 17 16.02 -6.34 -0.82
C GLU A 17 15.94 -7.85 -1.01
N GLU A 18 16.37 -8.63 -0.03
CA GLU A 18 16.35 -10.11 -0.05
C GLU A 18 14.92 -10.68 0.05
N ASN A 19 13.97 -9.90 0.61
CA ASN A 19 12.61 -10.38 0.90
C ASN A 19 11.53 -9.66 0.06
N LEU A 20 11.90 -8.73 -0.82
CA LEU A 20 10.98 -8.01 -1.70
C LEU A 20 10.95 -8.66 -3.09
N ILE A 21 9.76 -9.05 -3.53
CA ILE A 21 9.54 -9.54 -4.89
C ILE A 21 8.75 -8.50 -5.68
N LEU A 22 9.27 -8.12 -6.85
CA LEU A 22 8.55 -7.31 -7.82
C LEU A 22 7.92 -8.23 -8.87
N PHE A 23 6.62 -8.07 -9.09
CA PHE A 23 5.87 -8.87 -10.05
C PHE A 23 5.09 -7.95 -11.00
N TYR A 24 5.36 -8.08 -12.30
CA TYR A 24 4.65 -7.35 -13.32
C TYR A 24 3.35 -8.08 -13.68
N THR A 25 2.21 -7.42 -13.50
CA THR A 25 0.89 -8.05 -13.63
C THR A 25 0.33 -8.02 -15.06
N GLU A 26 0.99 -7.32 -15.99
CA GLU A 26 0.52 -7.06 -17.38
C GLU A 26 -0.83 -6.33 -17.48
N GLU A 27 -1.47 -6.01 -16.36
CA GLU A 27 -2.74 -5.28 -16.31
C GLU A 27 -2.53 -3.81 -16.70
N PRO A 28 -3.42 -3.22 -17.52
CA PRO A 28 -3.28 -1.85 -17.98
C PRO A 28 -3.30 -0.86 -16.82
N HIS A 29 -2.25 -0.05 -16.73
CA HIS A 29 -2.12 0.96 -15.67
C HIS A 29 -3.06 2.14 -15.94
N ASN A 30 -4.17 2.22 -15.18
CA ASN A 30 -5.21 3.24 -15.38
C ASN A 30 -5.24 4.31 -14.27
N SER A 31 -4.05 4.79 -13.87
CA SER A 31 -3.86 5.71 -12.74
C SER A 31 -4.66 7.01 -12.85
N GLY A 32 -4.77 7.59 -14.04
CA GLY A 32 -5.52 8.85 -14.25
C GLY A 32 -7.01 8.73 -13.89
N ILE A 33 -7.65 7.61 -14.27
CA ILE A 33 -9.05 7.34 -13.94
C ILE A 33 -9.20 7.10 -12.44
N MET A 34 -8.26 6.39 -11.83
CA MET A 34 -8.28 6.04 -10.41
C MET A 34 -8.17 7.28 -9.53
N VAL A 35 -7.22 8.17 -9.83
CA VAL A 35 -7.04 9.42 -9.10
C VAL A 35 -8.24 10.35 -9.27
N LYS A 36 -8.80 10.45 -10.49
CA LYS A 36 -10.01 11.26 -10.72
C LYS A 36 -11.20 10.75 -9.89
N LYS A 37 -11.43 9.43 -9.85
CA LYS A 37 -12.50 8.84 -9.02
C LYS A 37 -12.29 9.10 -7.53
N GLN A 38 -11.03 9.09 -7.07
CA GLN A 38 -10.68 9.44 -5.70
C GLN A 38 -11.05 10.90 -5.37
N ILE A 39 -10.66 11.82 -6.23
CA ILE A 39 -10.99 13.24 -6.08
C ILE A 39 -12.51 13.45 -6.09
N ASP A 40 -13.22 12.82 -7.03
CA ASP A 40 -14.67 12.92 -7.15
C ASP A 40 -15.40 12.38 -5.90
N SER A 41 -14.97 11.24 -5.35
CA SER A 41 -15.54 10.66 -4.12
C SER A 41 -15.37 11.57 -2.91
N TYR A 42 -14.24 12.26 -2.82
CA TYR A 42 -13.97 13.24 -1.76
C TYR A 42 -14.88 14.48 -1.90
N PHE A 43 -14.93 15.11 -3.08
CA PHE A 43 -15.74 16.31 -3.30
C PHE A 43 -17.25 16.04 -3.14
N LYS A 44 -17.70 14.82 -3.51
CA LYS A 44 -19.09 14.40 -3.34
C LYS A 44 -19.44 14.01 -1.90
N LYS A 45 -18.51 14.16 -0.93
CA LYS A 45 -18.69 13.79 0.49
C LYS A 45 -19.31 12.40 0.66
N ARG A 46 -18.88 11.43 -0.16
CA ARG A 46 -19.35 10.05 0.04
C ARG A 46 -19.02 9.63 1.47
N GLU A 47 -19.98 9.02 2.16
CA GLU A 47 -19.76 8.52 3.51
C GLU A 47 -18.51 7.63 3.57
N GLY A 48 -17.67 7.84 4.58
CA GLY A 48 -16.43 7.09 4.75
C GLY A 48 -15.23 7.54 3.89
N SER A 49 -15.41 8.46 2.93
CA SER A 49 -14.31 8.96 2.08
C SER A 49 -13.21 9.66 2.88
N THR A 50 -13.57 10.65 3.71
CA THR A 50 -12.65 11.39 4.57
C THR A 50 -11.95 10.48 5.57
N PHE A 51 -12.72 9.59 6.22
CA PHE A 51 -12.20 8.61 7.16
C PHE A 51 -11.18 7.65 6.52
N SER A 52 -11.43 7.21 5.29
CA SER A 52 -10.49 6.35 4.55
C SER A 52 -9.20 7.10 4.21
N LEU A 53 -9.29 8.37 3.79
CA LEU A 53 -8.11 9.20 3.52
C LEU A 53 -7.28 9.46 4.79
N ASP A 54 -7.96 9.73 5.92
CA ASP A 54 -7.29 9.88 7.21
C ASP A 54 -6.58 8.58 7.64
N LYS A 55 -7.23 7.43 7.46
CA LYS A 55 -6.61 6.11 7.69
C LYS A 55 -5.39 5.87 6.80
N LEU A 56 -5.46 6.20 5.51
CA LEU A 56 -4.32 6.06 4.59
C LEU A 56 -3.15 6.96 5.03
N LYS A 57 -3.44 8.18 5.48
CA LYS A 57 -2.43 9.07 6.07
C LYS A 57 -1.80 8.44 7.31
N GLN A 58 -2.60 7.86 8.21
CA GLN A 58 -2.07 7.20 9.41
C GLN A 58 -1.21 5.99 9.06
N ILE A 59 -1.63 5.16 8.11
CA ILE A 59 -0.83 4.02 7.65
C ILE A 59 0.52 4.48 7.09
N ALA A 60 0.55 5.56 6.29
CA ALA A 60 1.80 6.10 5.78
C ALA A 60 2.76 6.56 6.90
N LEU A 61 2.22 7.21 7.94
CA LEU A 61 3.01 7.58 9.13
C LEU A 61 3.50 6.34 9.88
N SER A 62 2.65 5.32 10.05
CA SER A 62 3.05 4.06 10.66
C SER A 62 4.10 3.32 9.84
N MET A 63 4.01 3.31 8.50
CA MET A 63 5.03 2.71 7.64
C MET A 63 6.37 3.41 7.83
N ARG A 64 6.38 4.75 7.89
CA ARG A 64 7.59 5.53 8.21
C ARG A 64 8.18 5.10 9.54
N ASP A 65 7.36 5.05 10.58
CA ASP A 65 7.82 4.73 11.94
C ASP A 65 8.40 3.31 12.02
N ASN A 66 7.76 2.34 11.34
CA ASN A 66 8.25 0.95 11.28
C ASN A 66 9.50 0.79 10.41
N LEU A 67 9.68 1.63 9.37
CA LEU A 67 10.96 1.68 8.64
C LEU A 67 12.07 2.22 9.55
N ILE A 68 11.83 3.29 10.31
CA ILE A 68 12.82 3.88 11.22
C ILE A 68 13.14 2.93 12.39
N SER A 69 12.14 2.24 12.92
CA SER A 69 12.35 1.24 13.99
C SER A 69 12.79 -0.12 13.47
N GLU A 70 12.95 -0.26 12.15
CA GLU A 70 13.39 -1.49 11.47
C GLU A 70 12.49 -2.72 11.75
N ASP A 71 11.18 -2.48 11.95
CA ASP A 71 10.17 -3.52 12.09
C ASP A 71 9.69 -3.98 10.71
N PHE A 72 10.41 -4.96 10.17
CA PHE A 72 10.16 -5.51 8.83
C PHE A 72 8.77 -6.16 8.70
N GLU A 73 8.35 -6.94 9.70
CA GLU A 73 7.08 -7.66 9.65
C GLU A 73 5.92 -6.68 9.64
N LYS A 74 5.97 -5.69 10.55
CA LYS A 74 4.91 -4.69 10.62
C LYS A 74 4.86 -3.81 9.38
N PHE A 75 6.02 -3.44 8.84
CA PHE A 75 6.09 -2.73 7.57
C PHE A 75 5.42 -3.52 6.44
N GLY A 76 5.70 -4.83 6.34
CA GLY A 76 5.09 -5.72 5.35
C GLY A 76 3.57 -5.81 5.48
N GLU A 77 3.05 -6.02 6.70
CA GLU A 77 1.60 -6.04 6.96
C GLU A 77 0.91 -4.73 6.54
N LEU A 78 1.56 -3.59 6.84
CA LEU A 78 1.02 -2.27 6.52
C LEU A 78 0.86 -2.07 5.01
N LEU A 79 1.67 -2.71 4.16
CA LEU A 79 1.51 -2.64 2.70
C LEU A 79 0.16 -3.22 2.26
N SER A 80 -0.21 -4.38 2.80
CA SER A 80 -1.51 -5.01 2.54
C SER A 80 -2.66 -4.15 3.08
N ASN A 81 -2.49 -3.56 4.28
CA ASN A 81 -3.51 -2.71 4.89
C ASN A 81 -3.76 -1.43 4.09
N ASP A 82 -2.70 -0.75 3.63
CA ASP A 82 -2.80 0.42 2.73
C ASP A 82 -3.61 0.07 1.48
N MET A 83 -3.26 -1.05 0.85
CA MET A 83 -3.91 -1.52 -0.37
C MET A 83 -5.39 -1.86 -0.15
N ASN A 84 -5.73 -2.52 0.97
CA ASN A 84 -7.10 -2.88 1.32
C ASN A 84 -7.97 -1.63 1.53
N ILE A 85 -7.51 -0.67 2.34
CA ILE A 85 -8.25 0.58 2.59
C ILE A 85 -8.40 1.40 1.31
N LYS A 86 -7.35 1.45 0.49
CA LYS A 86 -7.44 2.05 -0.85
C LYS A 86 -8.55 1.41 -1.68
N SER A 87 -8.63 0.08 -1.68
CA SER A 87 -9.63 -0.66 -2.46
C SER A 87 -11.08 -0.47 -1.98
N GLU A 88 -11.30 -0.27 -0.67
CA GLU A 88 -12.62 0.06 -0.10
C GLU A 88 -13.13 1.40 -0.63
N PHE A 89 -12.22 2.36 -0.76
CA PHE A 89 -12.53 3.71 -1.22
C PHE A 89 -12.62 3.82 -2.75
N ASN A 90 -11.77 3.08 -3.47
CA ASN A 90 -11.79 3.03 -4.92
C ASN A 90 -11.67 1.56 -5.39
N PRO A 91 -12.79 0.93 -5.78
CA PRO A 91 -12.80 -0.49 -6.15
C PRO A 91 -12.01 -0.79 -7.43
N TYR A 92 -11.63 0.23 -8.20
CA TYR A 92 -10.80 0.11 -9.39
C TYR A 92 -9.30 0.01 -9.08
N ILE A 93 -8.91 0.02 -7.79
CA ILE A 93 -7.52 -0.16 -7.36
C ILE A 93 -7.04 -1.59 -7.52
N LEU A 94 -7.92 -2.57 -7.34
CA LEU A 94 -7.57 -3.99 -7.45
C LEU A 94 -8.49 -4.71 -8.41
N THR A 95 -7.89 -5.37 -9.40
CA THR A 95 -8.61 -6.36 -10.22
C THR A 95 -8.79 -7.66 -9.44
N ASN A 96 -9.69 -8.54 -9.91
CA ASN A 96 -9.85 -9.86 -9.31
C ASN A 96 -8.57 -10.69 -9.42
N TYR A 97 -7.81 -10.52 -10.51
CA TYR A 97 -6.51 -11.14 -10.70
C TYR A 97 -5.52 -10.69 -9.62
N MET A 98 -5.38 -9.38 -9.39
CA MET A 98 -4.51 -8.83 -8.34
C MET A 98 -4.89 -9.32 -6.93
N LYS A 99 -6.19 -9.40 -6.62
CA LYS A 99 -6.68 -9.96 -5.34
C LYS A 99 -6.31 -11.44 -5.20
N SER A 100 -6.42 -12.22 -6.28
CA SER A 100 -6.06 -13.64 -6.28
C SER A 100 -4.55 -13.85 -6.10
N LEU A 101 -3.72 -13.03 -6.74
CA LEU A 101 -2.27 -13.05 -6.55
C LEU A 101 -1.88 -12.68 -5.12
N HIS A 102 -2.48 -11.62 -4.55
CA HIS A 102 -2.21 -11.23 -3.17
C HIS A 102 -2.56 -12.37 -2.21
N LYS A 103 -3.74 -12.99 -2.36
CA LYS A 103 -4.15 -14.15 -1.55
C LYS A 103 -3.19 -15.33 -1.71
N LEU A 104 -2.72 -15.61 -2.93
CA LEU A 104 -1.73 -16.65 -3.19
C LEU A 104 -0.43 -16.38 -2.43
N VAL A 105 0.09 -15.15 -2.48
CA VAL A 105 1.32 -14.75 -1.78
C VAL A 105 1.16 -14.94 -0.27
N ILE A 106 0.09 -14.43 0.33
CA ILE A 106 -0.16 -14.56 1.78
C ILE A 106 -0.27 -16.05 2.19
N ASN A 107 -1.02 -16.86 1.42
CA ASN A 107 -1.19 -18.28 1.71
C ASN A 107 0.11 -19.10 1.60
N ASN A 108 1.12 -18.58 0.90
CA ASN A 108 2.42 -19.22 0.75
C ASN A 108 3.52 -18.58 1.62
N GLY A 109 3.13 -17.86 2.68
CA GLY A 109 4.06 -17.32 3.68
C GLY A 109 4.54 -15.88 3.41
N GLY A 110 3.95 -15.19 2.44
CA GLY A 110 4.18 -13.76 2.25
C GLY A 110 3.62 -12.94 3.41
N ILE A 111 4.40 -11.98 3.90
CA ILE A 111 4.01 -11.07 4.99
C ILE A 111 2.98 -10.04 4.51
N GLY A 112 3.17 -9.53 3.29
CA GLY A 112 2.28 -8.53 2.71
C GLY A 112 2.72 -8.07 1.34
N GLY A 113 1.93 -7.17 0.76
CA GLY A 113 2.22 -6.62 -0.56
C GLY A 113 1.19 -5.59 -0.98
N ARG A 114 1.58 -4.75 -1.94
CA ARG A 114 0.70 -3.76 -2.53
C ARG A 114 0.94 -3.64 -4.02
N VAL A 115 -0.08 -3.17 -4.74
CA VAL A 115 0.10 -2.64 -6.08
C VAL A 115 0.82 -1.30 -5.98
N ALA A 116 1.90 -1.14 -6.76
CA ALA A 116 2.72 0.05 -6.79
C ALA A 116 2.11 1.15 -7.67
#